data_AF-A0A356KJ58-F1
#
_entry.id   AF-A0A356KJ58-F1
#
_cell.length_a   1.000
_cell.length_b   1.000
_cell.length_c   1.000
_cell.angle_alpha   90.00
_cell.angle_beta   90.00
_cell.angle_gamma   90.00
#
_symmetry.space_group_name_H-M   'P 1'
#
loop_
_entity.id
_entity.type
_entity.pdbx_description
1 polymer ?
#
loop_
_entity_poly.entity_id
_entity_poly.type
_entity_poly.pdbx_seq_one_letter_code
_entity_poly.pdbx_strand_id
1 'polypeptide(L)'
;MIRAEVPALRDRPADIVPLFSQFCAEFAKRHSTTAPELSPCFEQALLGYGWPGNVRQLANIAERLLLRPARGSRYLAGDLHDVLGSSERLALPPPPPPRTGP
;
A
#
# COMPACT_ATOMS: atom_id res chain seq x y z
N MET A 1 -0.80 -9.41 -27.51
CA MET A 1 -0.64 -9.65 -26.05
C MET A 1 0.45 -8.71 -25.55
N ILE A 2 0.08 -7.48 -25.16
CA ILE A 2 1.06 -6.46 -24.77
C ILE A 2 1.28 -6.63 -23.27
N ARG A 3 2.37 -7.28 -22.87
CA ARG A 3 2.82 -7.26 -21.46
C ARG A 3 3.34 -5.86 -21.22
N ALA A 4 2.54 -5.01 -20.58
CA ALA A 4 2.98 -3.70 -20.15
C ALA A 4 4.18 -3.89 -19.22
N GLU A 5 5.37 -3.62 -19.73
CA GLU A 5 6.61 -3.48 -18.98
C GLU A 5 6.54 -2.17 -18.20
N VAL A 6 5.55 -2.07 -17.30
CA VAL A 6 5.50 -0.95 -16.37
C VAL A 6 6.73 -1.13 -15.49
N PRO A 7 7.70 -0.18 -15.51
CA PRO A 7 8.88 -0.28 -14.67
C PRO A 7 8.42 -0.51 -13.24
N ALA A 8 9.06 -1.49 -12.60
CA ALA A 8 8.60 -1.96 -11.31
C ALA A 8 8.62 -0.78 -10.31
N LEU A 9 7.57 -0.63 -9.49
CA LEU A 9 7.45 0.48 -8.53
C LEU A 9 8.66 0.57 -7.57
N ARG A 10 9.35 -0.56 -7.37
CA ARG A 10 10.61 -0.65 -6.62
C ARG A 10 11.74 0.22 -7.18
N ASP A 11 11.73 0.51 -8.49
CA ASP A 11 12.75 1.33 -9.16
C ASP A 11 12.46 2.84 -9.00
N ARG A 12 11.22 3.18 -8.64
CA ARG A 12 10.72 4.56 -8.49
C ARG A 12 9.99 4.76 -7.17
N PRO A 13 10.70 4.66 -6.02
CA PRO A 13 10.08 4.82 -4.71
C PRO A 13 9.40 6.19 -4.53
N ALA A 14 9.95 7.23 -5.16
CA ALA A 14 9.38 8.58 -5.14
C ALA A 14 7.98 8.67 -5.77
N ASP A 15 7.63 7.75 -6.68
CA ASP A 15 6.30 7.70 -7.31
C ASP A 15 5.28 6.93 -6.45
N ILE A 16 5.72 6.10 -5.47
CA ILE A 16 4.83 5.23 -4.67
C ILE A 16 3.77 6.05 -3.92
N VAL A 17 4.22 7.03 -3.13
CA VAL A 17 3.34 7.87 -2.29
C VAL A 17 2.34 8.68 -3.12
N PRO A 18 2.75 9.47 -4.13
CA PRO A 18 1.80 10.24 -4.93
C PRO A 18 0.83 9.36 -5.73
N LEU A 19 1.29 8.21 -6.27
CA LEU A 19 0.38 7.25 -6.92
C LEU A 19 -0.64 6.69 -5.95
N PHE A 20 -0.21 6.29 -4.75
CA PHE A 20 -1.11 5.79 -3.71
C PHE A 20 -2.16 6.84 -3.33
N SER A 21 -1.75 8.08 -3.12
CA SER A 21 -2.66 9.19 -2.82
C SER A 21 -3.67 9.40 -3.95
N GLN A 22 -3.24 9.30 -5.21
CA GLN A 22 -4.14 9.41 -6.37
C GLN A 22 -5.18 8.28 -6.38
N PHE A 23 -4.76 7.04 -6.14
CA PHE A 23 -5.68 5.91 -6.06
C PHE A 23 -6.70 6.09 -4.93
N CYS A 24 -6.25 6.48 -3.73
CA CYS A 24 -7.17 6.77 -2.62
C CYS A 24 -8.18 7.85 -2.98
N ALA A 25 -7.77 8.93 -3.64
CA ALA A 25 -8.67 10.00 -4.07
C ALA A 25 -9.66 9.53 -5.14
N GLU A 26 -9.23 8.70 -6.09
CA GLU A 26 -10.09 8.13 -7.13
C GLU A 26 -11.14 7.19 -6.54
N PHE A 27 -10.72 6.27 -5.68
CA PHE A 27 -11.64 5.36 -4.99
C PHE A 27 -12.56 6.13 -4.04
N ALA A 28 -12.08 7.17 -3.35
CA ALA A 28 -12.90 7.99 -2.47
C ALA A 28 -14.05 8.65 -3.23
N LYS A 29 -13.76 9.22 -4.41
CA LYS A 29 -14.79 9.75 -5.33
C LYS A 29 -15.76 8.66 -5.76
N ARG A 30 -15.26 7.48 -6.15
CA ARG A 30 -16.08 6.36 -6.63
C ARG A 30 -17.01 5.80 -5.55
N HIS A 31 -16.54 5.72 -4.31
CA HIS A 31 -17.29 5.21 -3.16
C HIS A 31 -18.06 6.30 -2.41
N SER A 32 -18.06 7.55 -2.90
CA SER A 32 -18.69 8.70 -2.22
C SER A 32 -18.25 8.84 -0.76
N THR A 33 -16.97 8.61 -0.50
CA THR A 33 -16.35 8.71 0.83
C THR A 33 -15.20 9.72 0.81
N THR A 34 -14.64 10.01 1.97
CA THR A 34 -13.46 10.88 2.12
C THR A 34 -12.21 10.04 2.20
N ALA A 35 -11.21 10.34 1.37
CA ALA A 35 -9.88 9.72 1.49
C ALA A 35 -9.21 10.22 2.78
N PRO A 36 -8.82 9.33 3.70
CA PRO A 36 -8.02 9.70 4.87
C PRO A 36 -6.65 10.26 4.46
N GLU A 37 -6.09 11.14 5.28
CA GLU A 37 -4.74 11.65 5.05
C GLU A 37 -3.68 10.56 5.27
N LEU A 38 -2.56 10.65 4.56
CA LEU A 38 -1.42 9.75 4.80
C LEU A 38 -0.62 10.26 6.01
N SER A 39 -0.26 9.36 6.93
CA SER A 39 0.69 9.71 7.98
C SER A 39 2.14 9.58 7.50
N PRO A 40 3.10 10.37 8.04
CA PRO A 40 4.51 10.19 7.75
C PRO A 40 4.99 8.75 7.97
N CYS A 41 4.49 8.09 9.03
CA CYS A 41 4.80 6.69 9.30
C CYS A 41 4.22 5.74 8.24
N PHE A 42 3.03 6.06 7.70
CA PHE A 42 2.41 5.30 6.61
C PHE A 42 3.19 5.48 5.30
N GLU A 43 3.61 6.71 4.98
CA GLU A 43 4.46 7.00 3.81
C GLU A 43 5.79 6.25 3.90
N GLN A 44 6.44 6.26 5.07
CA GLN A 44 7.65 5.47 5.31
C GLN A 44 7.41 3.97 5.12
N ALA A 45 6.28 3.45 5.60
CA ALA A 45 5.92 2.04 5.43
C ALA A 45 5.62 1.69 3.95
N LEU A 46 4.99 2.60 3.20
CA LEU A 46 4.79 2.45 1.74
C LEU A 46 6.13 2.35 1.02
N LEU A 47 7.09 3.21 1.36
CA LEU A 47 8.43 3.26 0.76
C LEU A 47 9.31 2.06 1.17
N GLY A 48 9.13 1.55 2.38
CA GLY A 48 9.84 0.38 2.90
C GLY A 48 9.37 -0.95 2.30
N TYR A 49 8.28 -0.96 1.53
CA TYR A 49 7.69 -2.17 0.96
C TYR A 49 8.11 -2.38 -0.50
N GLY A 50 8.43 -3.63 -0.88
CA GLY A 50 8.98 -3.95 -2.20
C GLY A 50 7.97 -4.06 -3.35
N TRP A 51 6.66 -3.93 -3.06
CA TRP A 51 5.54 -4.00 -4.02
C TRP A 51 5.71 -5.07 -5.11
N PRO A 52 5.78 -6.37 -4.77
CA PRO A 52 5.94 -7.44 -5.75
C PRO A 52 4.86 -7.44 -6.85
N GLY A 53 3.65 -6.95 -6.56
CA GLY A 53 2.58 -6.79 -7.54
C GLY A 53 2.50 -5.40 -8.21
N ASN A 54 3.55 -4.56 -8.05
CA ASN A 54 3.67 -3.22 -8.64
C ASN A 54 2.39 -2.37 -8.42
N VAL A 55 1.95 -1.66 -9.47
CA VAL A 55 0.85 -0.69 -9.42
C VAL A 55 -0.47 -1.37 -9.07
N ARG A 56 -0.65 -2.62 -9.53
CA ARG A 56 -1.87 -3.39 -9.27
C ARG A 56 -2.03 -3.72 -7.80
N GLN A 57 -0.93 -4.07 -7.13
CA GLN A 57 -0.96 -4.30 -5.69
C GLN A 57 -1.22 -2.99 -4.94
N LEU A 58 -0.53 -1.91 -5.32
CA LEU A 58 -0.72 -0.59 -4.70
C LEU A 58 -2.19 -0.14 -4.77
N ALA A 59 -2.81 -0.24 -5.95
CA ALA A 59 -4.22 0.10 -6.16
C ALA A 59 -5.17 -0.80 -5.35
N ASN A 60 -4.96 -2.12 -5.33
CA ASN A 60 -5.77 -3.05 -4.54
C ASN A 60 -5.70 -2.76 -3.03
N ILE A 61 -4.51 -2.40 -2.52
CA ILE A 61 -4.33 -2.02 -1.12
C ILE A 61 -5.02 -0.68 -0.83
N ALA A 62 -4.91 0.31 -1.72
CA ALA A 62 -5.58 1.60 -1.58
C ALA A 62 -7.12 1.45 -1.53
N GLU A 63 -7.69 0.63 -2.42
CA GLU A 63 -9.13 0.35 -2.44
C GLU A 63 -9.58 -0.35 -1.14
N ARG A 64 -8.84 -1.38 -0.70
CA ARG A 64 -9.14 -2.11 0.54
C ARG A 64 -9.05 -1.24 1.78
N LEU A 65 -8.05 -0.36 1.86
CA LEU A 65 -7.91 0.58 2.95
C LEU A 65 -9.08 1.57 3.00
N LEU A 66 -9.54 2.02 1.84
CA LEU A 66 -10.68 2.92 1.75
C LEU A 66 -12.02 2.24 2.13
N LEU A 67 -12.17 0.96 1.78
CA LEU A 67 -13.35 0.17 2.16
C LEU A 67 -13.38 -0.20 3.64
N ARG A 68 -12.27 -0.04 4.37
CA ARG A 68 -12.25 -0.23 5.82
C ARG A 68 -12.83 1.00 6.53
N PRO A 69 -13.58 0.79 7.63
CA PRO A 69 -14.00 1.89 8.49
C PRO A 69 -12.74 2.57 9.04
N ALA A 70 -12.42 3.77 8.54
CA ALA A 70 -11.27 4.52 8.96
C ALA A 70 -11.38 4.80 10.47
N ARG A 71 -10.43 4.29 11.26
CA ARG A 71 -10.31 4.63 12.67
C ARG A 71 -9.66 6.02 12.76
N GLY A 72 -10.47 7.05 12.51
CA GLY A 72 -10.04 8.46 12.47
C GLY A 72 -9.82 8.98 11.05
N SER A 73 -9.21 10.17 10.94
CA SER A 73 -9.08 10.91 9.68
C SER A 73 -7.78 10.65 8.90
N ARG A 74 -6.92 9.71 9.32
CA ARG A 74 -5.63 9.41 8.66
C ARG A 74 -5.27 7.92 8.66
N TYR A 75 -4.55 7.46 7.66
CA TYR A 75 -3.96 6.12 7.62
C TYR A 75 -2.64 6.05 8.41
N LEU A 76 -2.49 5.03 9.24
CA LEU A 76 -1.30 4.75 10.04
C LEU A 76 -0.56 3.53 9.49
N ALA A 77 0.74 3.43 9.76
CA ALA A 77 1.55 2.27 9.34
C ALA A 77 0.93 0.92 9.73
N GLY A 78 0.22 0.86 10.87
CA GLY A 78 -0.51 -0.33 11.30
C GLY A 78 -1.67 -0.72 10.38
N ASP A 79 -2.39 0.24 9.80
CA ASP A 79 -3.46 -0.03 8.83
C ASP A 79 -2.89 -0.66 7.55
N LEU A 80 -1.75 -0.17 7.08
CA LEU A 80 -1.05 -0.75 5.94
C LEU A 80 -0.65 -2.20 6.23
N HIS A 81 -0.04 -2.44 7.40
CA HIS A 81 0.39 -3.77 7.80
C HIS A 81 -0.78 -4.75 7.94
N ASP A 82 -1.92 -4.30 8.46
CA ASP A 82 -3.12 -5.13 8.58
C ASP A 82 -3.67 -5.56 7.20
N VAL A 83 -3.73 -4.63 6.25
CA VAL A 83 -4.22 -4.91 4.90
C VAL A 83 -3.22 -5.73 4.08
N LEU A 84 -1.93 -5.43 4.19
CA LEU A 84 -0.85 -6.23 3.60
C LEU A 84 -0.84 -7.64 4.19
N GLY A 85 -0.82 -7.80 5.51
CA GLY A 85 -0.84 -9.10 6.19
C GLY A 85 -2.07 -9.94 5.84
N SER A 86 -3.23 -9.31 5.63
CA SER A 86 -4.44 -9.98 5.13
C SER A 86 -4.34 -10.37 3.64
N SER A 87 -3.63 -9.59 2.82
CA SER A 87 -3.44 -9.85 1.39
C SER A 87 -2.30 -10.83 1.10
N GLU A 88 -1.25 -10.85 1.92
CA GLU A 88 -0.06 -11.69 1.80
C GLU A 88 -0.26 -13.10 2.34
N ARG A 89 -1.26 -13.28 3.22
CA ARG A 89 -1.68 -14.61 3.68
C ARG A 89 -2.11 -15.54 2.54
N LEU A 90 -2.37 -14.98 1.35
CA LEU A 90 -2.63 -15.72 0.11
C LEU A 90 -1.38 -15.94 -0.78
N ALA A 91 -0.22 -15.31 -0.50
CA ALA A 91 0.86 -15.16 -1.48
C ALA A 91 2.30 -15.59 -1.11
N LEU A 92 2.81 -15.61 0.14
CA LEU A 92 4.10 -16.25 0.51
C LEU A 92 4.37 -16.18 2.05
N PRO A 93 5.26 -17.02 2.63
CA PRO A 93 5.58 -17.02 4.07
C PRO A 93 6.34 -15.75 4.50
N PRO A 94 6.25 -15.37 5.79
CA PRO A 94 6.81 -14.13 6.32
C PRO A 94 8.32 -14.03 6.08
N PRO A 95 8.87 -12.81 5.93
CA PRO A 95 10.33 -12.62 5.91
C PRO A 95 10.92 -13.20 7.21
N PRO A 96 12.04 -13.93 7.14
CA PRO A 96 12.70 -14.41 8.35
C PRO A 96 13.04 -13.22 9.25
N PRO A 97 12.86 -13.34 10.58
CA PRO A 97 13.19 -12.27 11.51
C PRO A 97 14.64 -11.84 11.32
N PRO A 98 14.98 -10.55 11.52
CA PRO A 98 16.36 -10.09 11.48
C PRO A 98 17.14 -10.94 12.50
N ARG A 99 18.20 -11.62 12.02
CA ARG A 99 19.13 -12.32 12.90
C ARG A 99 19.83 -11.27 13.76
N THR A 100 19.32 -11.05 14.96
CA THR A 100 20.05 -10.36 16.03
C THR A 100 21.25 -11.26 16.37
N GLY A 101 22.40 -10.98 15.77
CA GLY A 101 23.65 -11.64 16.13
C GLY A 101 24.15 -11.11 17.47
N PRO A 102 24.75 -11.95 18.34
CA PRO A 102 25.68 -11.49 19.36
C PRO A 102 27.01 -11.04 18.73
#